data_AF-A0A5B9YF58-F1
#
_entry.id   AF-A0A5B9YF58-F1
#
_cell.length_a   1.000
_cell.length_b   1.000
_cell.length_c   1.000
_cell.angle_alpha   90.00
_cell.angle_beta   90.00
_cell.angle_gamma   90.00
#
_symmetry.space_group_name_H-M   'P 1'
#
loop_
_entity.id
_entity.type
_entity.pdbx_description
1 polymer ?
#
loop_
_entity_poly.entity_id
_entity_poly.type
_entity_poly.pdbx_seq_one_letter_code
_entity_poly.pdbx_strand_id
1 'polypeptide(L)'
;MFNEFFFQIEDYLVYCKTKGLSVKTIKSYEQSLRLFDLSKYVEYRDYVITNLLMDTGMRISECLFIKTEDIDLVKRVSFLPAQNTKGRKIEWFIFQMK
;
A
#
# COMPACT_ATOMS: atom_id res chain seq x y z
N MET A 1 -13.98 -11.62 -12.59
CA MET A 1 -13.88 -10.20 -12.22
C MET A 1 -14.20 -9.96 -10.74
N PHE A 2 -15.42 -10.25 -10.24
CA PHE A 2 -15.70 -10.14 -8.79
C PHE A 2 -14.81 -11.06 -7.93
N ASN A 3 -14.60 -12.31 -8.34
CA ASN A 3 -13.82 -13.26 -7.54
C ASN A 3 -12.36 -12.83 -7.32
N GLU A 4 -11.71 -12.28 -8.34
CA GLU A 4 -10.27 -11.97 -8.28
C GLU A 4 -9.96 -10.81 -7.33
N PHE A 5 -10.85 -9.81 -7.27
CA PHE A 5 -10.77 -8.72 -6.30
C PHE A 5 -10.90 -9.21 -4.86
N PHE A 6 -11.90 -10.06 -4.60
CA PHE A 6 -12.08 -10.63 -3.28
C PHE A 6 -10.85 -11.43 -2.86
N PHE A 7 -10.27 -12.23 -3.77
CA PHE A 7 -9.03 -12.95 -3.50
C PHE A 7 -7.86 -12.02 -3.14
N GLN A 8 -7.66 -10.92 -3.88
CA GLN A 8 -6.59 -9.95 -3.57
C GLN A 8 -6.76 -9.30 -2.19
N ILE A 9 -7.99 -8.92 -1.82
CA ILE A 9 -8.27 -8.37 -0.49
C ILE A 9 -8.02 -9.44 0.58
N GLU A 10 -8.56 -10.64 0.41
CA GLU A 10 -8.39 -11.72 1.39
C GLU A 10 -6.92 -12.08 1.59
N ASP A 11 -6.13 -12.19 0.52
CA ASP A 11 -4.68 -12.45 0.60
C ASP A 11 -3.95 -11.37 1.39
N TYR A 12 -4.30 -10.10 1.17
CA TYR A 12 -3.75 -8.98 1.92
C TYR A 12 -4.15 -9.03 3.42
N LEU A 13 -5.40 -9.36 3.73
CA LEU A 13 -5.87 -9.48 5.11
C LEU A 13 -5.21 -10.67 5.82
N VAL A 14 -4.97 -11.77 5.11
CA VAL A 14 -4.18 -12.91 5.61
C VAL A 14 -2.75 -12.46 5.93
N TYR A 15 -2.10 -11.71 5.04
CA TYR A 15 -0.78 -11.14 5.30
C TYR A 15 -0.80 -10.24 6.56
N CYS A 16 -1.78 -9.36 6.71
CA CYS A 16 -1.92 -8.52 7.91
C CYS A 16 -2.06 -9.34 9.20
N LYS A 17 -2.78 -10.47 9.15
CA LYS A 17 -2.87 -11.41 10.29
C LYS A 17 -1.51 -12.00 10.62
N THR A 18 -0.73 -12.42 9.61
CA THR A 18 0.63 -12.98 9.84
C THR A 18 1.60 -11.96 10.42
N LYS A 19 1.40 -10.67 10.16
CA LYS A 19 2.16 -9.56 10.75
C LYS A 19 1.76 -9.24 12.20
N GLY A 20 0.72 -9.90 12.73
CA GLY A 20 0.25 -9.68 14.09
C GLY A 20 -0.52 -8.36 14.28
N LEU A 21 -1.11 -7.81 13.22
CA LEU A 21 -1.96 -6.62 13.36
C LEU A 21 -3.19 -6.93 14.23
N SER A 22 -3.66 -5.92 14.97
CA SER A 22 -4.87 -6.06 15.77
C SER A 22 -6.08 -6.38 14.90
N VAL A 23 -7.02 -7.17 15.43
CA VAL A 23 -8.28 -7.51 14.75
C VAL A 23 -9.05 -6.25 14.34
N LYS A 24 -9.02 -5.20 15.16
CA LYS A 24 -9.66 -3.92 14.86
C LYS A 24 -9.03 -3.24 13.65
N THR A 25 -7.70 -3.26 13.54
CA THR A 25 -6.98 -2.67 12.40
C THR A 25 -7.29 -3.42 11.11
N ILE A 26 -7.24 -4.76 11.16
CA ILE A 26 -7.53 -5.61 9.99
C ILE A 26 -8.96 -5.38 9.49
N LYS A 27 -9.93 -5.29 10.41
CA LYS A 27 -11.33 -4.98 10.06
C LYS A 27 -11.47 -3.58 9.44
N SER A 28 -10.75 -2.60 9.95
CA SER A 28 -10.73 -1.26 9.36
C SER A 28 -10.16 -1.25 7.95
N TYR A 29 -9.08 -2.01 7.71
CA TYR A 29 -8.46 -2.12 6.38
C TYR A 29 -9.41 -2.79 5.40
N GLU A 30 -10.04 -3.89 5.80
CA GLU A 30 -11.04 -4.59 4.98
C GLU A 30 -12.17 -3.63 4.55
N GLN A 31 -12.74 -2.90 5.52
CA GLN A 31 -13.83 -1.97 5.23
C GLN A 31 -13.41 -0.88 4.24
N SER A 32 -12.20 -0.33 4.36
CA SER A 32 -11.69 0.68 3.43
C SER A 32 -11.41 0.10 2.04
N LEU A 33 -10.79 -1.06 1.95
CA LEU A 33 -10.39 -1.66 0.66
C LEU A 33 -11.60 -2.15 -0.15
N ARG A 34 -12.67 -2.60 0.51
CA ARG A 34 -13.92 -3.03 -0.15
C ARG A 34 -14.73 -1.89 -0.78
N LEU A 35 -14.39 -0.62 -0.51
CA LEU A 35 -15.09 0.54 -1.09
C LEU A 35 -14.72 0.80 -2.55
N PHE A 36 -13.56 0.31 -3.01
CA PHE A 36 -13.06 0.59 -4.35
C PHE A 36 -13.61 -0.39 -5.39
N ASP A 37 -14.02 0.14 -6.54
CA ASP A 37 -14.37 -0.62 -7.74
C ASP A 37 -13.14 -0.74 -8.66
N LEU A 38 -12.43 -1.87 -8.57
CA LEU A 38 -11.22 -2.11 -9.36
C LEU A 38 -11.46 -2.26 -10.87
N SER A 39 -12.72 -2.30 -11.34
CA SER A 39 -13.01 -2.24 -12.77
C SER A 39 -12.73 -0.85 -13.36
N LYS A 40 -12.64 0.19 -12.53
CA LYS A 40 -12.34 1.56 -12.94
C LYS A 40 -10.89 1.91 -12.62
N TYR A 41 -10.20 2.45 -13.62
CA TYR A 41 -8.79 2.85 -13.50
C TYR A 41 -8.52 3.81 -12.33
N VAL A 42 -9.38 4.81 -12.14
CA VAL A 42 -9.21 5.82 -11.08
C VAL A 42 -9.30 5.18 -9.70
N GLU A 43 -10.28 4.32 -9.50
CA GLU A 43 -10.48 3.62 -8.22
C GLU A 43 -9.42 2.55 -7.99
N TYR A 44 -8.94 1.88 -9.04
CA TYR A 44 -7.81 0.96 -8.96
C TYR A 44 -6.52 1.66 -8.51
N ARG A 45 -6.24 2.86 -9.04
CA ARG A 45 -5.09 3.66 -8.61
C ARG A 45 -5.20 4.02 -7.12
N ASP A 46 -6.38 4.46 -6.69
CA ASP A 46 -6.60 4.88 -5.31
C ASP A 46 -6.53 3.67 -4.34
N TYR A 47 -6.95 2.49 -4.79
CA TYR A 47 -6.73 1.22 -4.10
C TYR A 47 -5.25 0.90 -3.92
N VAL A 48 -4.45 0.98 -4.99
CA VAL A 48 -2.99 0.73 -4.94
C VAL A 48 -2.30 1.67 -3.96
N ILE A 49 -2.63 2.97 -4.00
CA ILE A 49 -2.09 3.97 -3.08
C ILE A 49 -2.49 3.65 -1.64
N THR A 50 -3.75 3.32 -1.41
CA THR A 50 -4.26 2.98 -0.07
C THR A 50 -3.56 1.73 0.48
N ASN A 51 -3.37 0.71 -0.35
CA ASN A 51 -2.69 -0.52 0.04
C ASN A 51 -1.21 -0.25 0.39
N LEU A 52 -0.51 0.54 -0.43
CA LEU A 52 0.87 0.94 -0.17
C LEU A 52 0.99 1.72 1.15
N LEU A 53 0.09 2.66 1.42
CA LEU A 53 0.06 3.44 2.67
C LEU A 53 -0.19 2.55 3.89
N MET A 54 -1.10 1.58 3.77
CA MET A 54 -1.40 0.65 4.87
C MET A 54 -0.24 -0.30 5.17
N ASP A 55 0.53 -0.73 4.16
CA ASP A 55 1.64 -1.67 4.32
C ASP A 55 2.92 -0.97 4.82
N THR A 56 3.24 0.21 4.27
CA THR A 56 4.48 0.93 4.59
C THR A 56 4.34 1.91 5.77
N GLY A 57 3.12 2.35 6.08
CA GLY A 57 2.87 3.39 7.09
C GLY A 57 3.44 4.76 6.73
N MET A 58 3.77 4.99 5.45
CA MET A 58 4.30 6.25 4.93
C MET A 58 3.27 7.40 5.04
N ARG A 59 3.76 8.64 4.99
CA ARG A 59 2.85 9.79 4.87
C ARG A 59 2.30 9.88 3.45
N ILE A 60 1.04 10.31 3.33
CA ILE A 60 0.40 10.49 2.02
C ILE A 60 1.15 11.47 1.11
N SER A 61 1.74 12.53 1.68
CA SER A 61 2.55 13.48 0.93
C SER A 61 3.78 12.81 0.30
N GLU A 62 4.43 11.90 1.03
CA GLU A 62 5.61 11.17 0.56
C GLU A 62 5.21 10.22 -0.58
N CYS A 63 4.07 9.52 -0.45
CA CYS A 63 3.52 8.64 -1.49
C CYS A 63 3.18 9.39 -2.79
N LEU A 64 2.68 10.62 -2.71
CA LEU A 64 2.31 11.44 -3.88
C LEU A 64 3.52 11.91 -4.70
N PHE A 65 4.71 11.97 -4.09
CA PHE A 65 5.93 12.41 -4.78
C PHE A 65 6.79 11.25 -5.30
N ILE A 66 6.40 9.98 -5.06
CA ILE A 66 7.14 8.81 -5.56
C ILE A 66 7.17 8.84 -7.09
N LYS A 67 8.37 8.69 -7.67
CA LYS A 67 8.55 8.48 -9.11
C LYS A 67 8.71 7.01 -9.43
N THR A 68 8.47 6.64 -10.68
CA THR A 68 8.67 5.26 -11.16
C THR A 68 10.12 4.78 -11.02
N GLU A 69 11.08 5.70 -11.08
CA GLU A 69 12.52 5.42 -10.92
C GLU A 69 12.89 5.02 -9.49
N ASP A 70 12.09 5.47 -8.52
CA ASP A 70 12.34 5.23 -7.10
C ASP A 70 11.78 3.88 -6.64
N ILE A 71 11.08 3.14 -7.51
CA ILE A 71 10.43 1.87 -7.18
C ILE A 71 11.22 0.70 -7.76
N ASP A 72 11.79 -0.12 -6.88
CA ASP A 72 12.37 -1.41 -7.26
C ASP A 72 11.36 -2.53 -6.95
N LEU A 73 10.64 -3.00 -7.97
CA LEU A 73 9.64 -4.06 -7.85
C LEU A 73 10.25 -5.43 -7.53
N VAL A 74 11.51 -5.67 -7.93
CA VAL A 74 12.20 -6.95 -7.67
C VAL A 74 12.55 -7.05 -6.19
N LYS A 75 13.08 -5.96 -5.62
CA LYS A 75 13.41 -5.88 -4.19
C LYS A 75 12.20 -5.52 -3.33
N ARG A 76 11.10 -5.08 -3.94
CA ARG A 76 9.88 -4.55 -3.30
C ARG A 76 10.17 -3.39 -2.35
N VAL A 77 10.97 -2.45 -2.83
CA VAL A 77 11.39 -1.28 -2.05
C VAL A 77 11.07 -0.02 -2.83
N SER A 78 10.44 0.94 -2.17
CA SER A 78 10.38 2.32 -2.62
C SER A 78 11.47 3.15 -1.92
N PHE A 79 12.24 3.85 -2.73
CA PHE A 79 13.23 4.81 -2.29
C PHE A 79 12.58 6.17 -2.10
N LEU A 80 12.91 6.87 -1.01
CA LEU A 80 12.59 8.28 -0.89
C LEU A 80 13.85 9.12 -0.69
N PRO A 81 14.11 10.07 -1.60
CA PRO A 81 15.21 10.99 -1.44
C PRO A 81 14.96 11.92 -0.25
N ALA A 82 16.04 12.23 0.47
CA ALA A 82 16.03 13.08 1.66
C ALA A 82 15.33 14.45 1.46
N GLN A 83 15.30 14.98 0.24
CA GLN A 83 14.68 16.27 -0.06
C GLN A 83 13.17 16.30 0.23
N ASN A 84 12.52 15.14 0.24
CA ASN A 84 11.08 15.00 0.36
C ASN A 84 10.65 14.55 1.78
N THR A 85 11.59 14.35 2.70
CA THR A 85 11.30 13.95 4.08
C THR A 85 11.49 15.11 5.05
N LYS A 86 10.63 15.21 6.08
CA LYS A 86 10.68 16.27 7.12
C LYS A 86 12.03 16.32 7.86
N GLY A 87 12.79 15.22 7.84
CA GLY A 87 14.09 15.09 8.51
C GLY A 87 15.32 15.22 7.62
N ARG A 88 15.17 15.42 6.29
CA ARG A 88 16.27 15.34 5.33
C ARG A 88 17.08 14.04 5.43
N LYS A 89 16.37 12.93 5.62
CA LYS A 89 16.96 11.58 5.69
C LYS A 89 16.42 10.72 4.56
N ILE A 90 17.32 9.88 4.03
CA ILE A 90 16.97 8.85 3.08
C ILE A 90 16.24 7.76 3.84
N GLU A 91 15.04 7.41 3.38
CA GLU A 91 14.23 6.34 3.97
C GLU A 91 13.87 5.34 2.87
N TRP A 92 13.97 4.06 3.22
CA TRP A 92 13.61 2.95 2.36
C TRP A 92 12.34 2.32 2.93
N PHE A 93 11.30 2.26 2.12
CA PHE A 93 10.05 1.63 2.51
C PHE A 93 9.91 0.31 1.78
N ILE A 94 9.86 -0.77 2.54
CA ILE A 94 9.66 -2.10 2.00
C ILE A 94 8.15 -2.34 1.94
N PHE A 95 7.66 -2.74 0.78
CA PHE A 95 6.27 -3.15 0.60
C PHE A 95 6.20 -4.63 0.21
N GLN A 96 5.05 -5.25 0.40
CA GLN A 96 4.76 -6.66 0.11
C GLN A 96 3.58 -6.82 -0.86
N MET A 97 3.10 -5.72 -1.46
CA MET A 97 2.10 -5.75 -2.53
C MET A 97 2.48 -6.85 -3.53
N LYS A 98 1.58 -7.84 -3.65
CA LYS A 98 1.65 -8.94 -4.61
C LYS A 98 0.76 -8.62 -5.81
#